data_AF-A0A961R678-F1
#
_entry.id   AF-A0A961R678-F1
#
_cell.length_a   1.000
_cell.length_b   1.000
_cell.length_c   1.000
_cell.angle_alpha   90.00
_cell.angle_beta   90.00
_cell.angle_gamma   90.00
#
_symmetry.space_group_name_H-M   'P 1'
#
loop_
_entity.id
_entity.type
_entity.pdbx_description
1 polymer ?
#
loop_
_entity_poly.entity_id
_entity_poly.type
_entity_poly.pdbx_seq_one_letter_code
_entity_poly.pdbx_strand_id
1 'polypeptide(L)'
;MSEVQARSRRSGGRSARHAVRAAPLTEDIRPIRPGMEGGSYKPLTEAGVQRIHEAALEAMEVIGFADAPETGVEILTAAGCMLGDDGRIRFPRALVEDMLAKAAKEVTLFARDPARDLHLSGKRVHYGTAGAAVYVVDQENREYRESTVQDLFDAARITEELDNVHFFQRPMVCRDIEDNFEMDLNTVYASCAGTRKHVGTSIFDPAFVDGCSELLHMIAGGEGKWRE
;
A
#
# COMPACT_ATOMS: atom_id res chain seq x y z
N MET A 1 50.44 58.31 -10.01
CA MET A 1 49.02 58.13 -9.65
C MET A 1 48.71 56.65 -9.79
N SER A 2 48.38 55.99 -8.68
CA SER A 2 48.32 54.53 -8.52
C SER A 2 46.93 54.02 -8.87
N GLU A 3 46.82 53.10 -9.82
CA GLU A 3 45.59 52.35 -10.09
C GLU A 3 45.33 51.35 -8.95
N VAL A 4 44.16 51.47 -8.31
CA VAL A 4 43.68 50.50 -7.31
C VAL A 4 42.91 49.41 -8.05
N GLN A 5 43.54 48.24 -8.16
CA GLN A 5 42.92 47.03 -8.70
C GLN A 5 41.84 46.52 -7.73
N ALA A 6 40.57 46.52 -8.15
CA ALA A 6 39.46 46.01 -7.36
C ALA A 6 39.61 44.50 -7.13
N ARG A 7 39.76 44.09 -5.86
CA ARG A 7 39.76 42.67 -5.45
C ARG A 7 38.41 42.02 -5.76
N SER A 8 38.43 41.04 -6.65
CA SER A 8 37.34 40.09 -6.87
C SER A 8 36.98 39.38 -5.55
N ARG A 9 35.80 39.70 -5.01
CA ARG A 9 35.19 38.97 -3.89
C ARG A 9 34.64 37.64 -4.42
N ARG A 10 35.36 36.53 -4.18
CA ARG A 10 34.82 35.17 -4.33
C ARG A 10 33.64 34.98 -3.36
N SER A 11 32.42 35.23 -3.82
CA SER A 11 31.17 35.03 -3.05
C SER A 11 30.54 33.64 -3.21
N GLY A 12 31.17 32.71 -3.92
CA GLY A 12 30.56 31.42 -4.25
C GLY A 12 30.67 30.30 -3.20
N GLY A 13 31.52 30.43 -2.17
CA GLY A 13 31.90 29.27 -1.37
C GLY A 13 30.81 28.73 -0.43
N ARG A 14 30.02 29.59 0.23
CA ARG A 14 29.01 29.17 1.20
C ARG A 14 27.70 28.79 0.50
N SER A 15 27.21 29.64 -0.40
CA SER A 15 26.00 29.39 -1.19
C SER A 15 26.13 28.13 -2.06
N ALA A 16 27.26 27.93 -2.75
CA ALA A 16 27.46 26.71 -3.54
C ALA A 16 27.55 25.45 -2.67
N ARG A 17 28.17 25.52 -1.47
CA ARG A 17 28.17 24.38 -0.54
C ARG A 17 26.78 24.09 0.03
N HIS A 18 25.95 25.10 0.27
CA HIS A 18 24.55 24.90 0.62
C HIS A 18 23.77 24.28 -0.55
N ALA A 19 23.96 24.78 -1.77
CA ALA A 19 23.30 24.23 -2.96
C ALA A 19 23.71 22.77 -3.22
N VAL A 20 24.99 22.42 -3.06
CA VAL A 20 25.48 21.03 -3.21
C VAL A 20 24.95 20.12 -2.10
N ARG A 21 24.79 20.62 -0.86
CA ARG A 21 24.19 19.84 0.23
C ARG A 21 22.67 19.71 0.13
N ALA A 22 22.02 20.69 -0.50
CA ALA A 22 20.58 20.67 -0.74
C ALA A 22 20.21 19.98 -2.06
N ALA A 23 21.19 19.67 -2.92
CA ALA A 23 20.98 18.92 -4.13
C ALA A 23 20.55 17.48 -3.77
N PRO A 24 19.61 16.88 -4.53
CA PRO A 24 19.23 15.49 -4.35
C PRO A 24 20.44 14.56 -4.46
N LEU A 25 20.52 13.58 -3.57
CA LEU A 25 21.49 12.49 -3.67
C LEU A 25 21.22 11.69 -4.94
N THR A 26 22.28 11.30 -5.65
CA THR A 26 22.19 10.32 -6.73
C THR A 26 21.67 9.00 -6.16
N GLU A 27 20.91 8.23 -6.95
CA GLU A 27 20.23 7.01 -6.48
C GLU A 27 21.19 5.99 -5.82
N ASP A 28 22.41 5.90 -6.35
CA ASP A 28 23.48 5.01 -5.90
C ASP A 28 24.04 5.35 -4.51
N ILE A 29 23.80 6.56 -4.00
CA ILE A 29 24.22 6.98 -2.65
C ILE A 29 23.03 7.31 -1.73
N ARG A 30 21.78 7.14 -2.20
CA ARG A 30 20.61 7.28 -1.33
C ARG A 30 20.66 6.26 -0.19
N PRO A 31 20.51 6.68 1.07
CA PRO A 31 20.61 5.80 2.23
C PRO A 31 19.41 4.88 2.39
N ILE A 32 18.29 5.20 1.75
CA ILE A 32 17.03 4.46 1.84
C ILE A 32 16.61 4.04 0.44
N ARG A 33 16.23 2.77 0.29
CA ARG A 33 15.76 2.17 -0.95
C ARG A 33 14.58 1.24 -0.65
N PRO A 34 13.60 1.11 -1.56
CA PRO A 34 12.55 0.10 -1.41
C PRO A 34 13.15 -1.30 -1.38
N GLY A 35 12.59 -2.16 -0.53
CA GLY A 35 12.96 -3.58 -0.46
C GLY A 35 14.34 -3.85 0.13
N MET A 36 14.84 -2.97 1.01
CA MET A 36 15.99 -3.28 1.86
C MET A 36 15.75 -4.58 2.63
N GLU A 37 16.80 -5.39 2.78
CA GLU A 37 16.69 -6.68 3.47
C GLU A 37 16.47 -6.47 4.98
N GLY A 38 15.36 -6.99 5.46
CA GLY A 38 15.06 -7.08 6.88
C GLY A 38 15.59 -8.37 7.52
N GLY A 39 15.48 -8.41 8.84
CA GLY A 39 15.65 -9.63 9.64
C GLY A 39 14.32 -10.22 10.09
N SER A 40 14.37 -11.38 10.73
CA SER A 40 13.22 -11.97 11.40
C SER A 40 13.56 -12.15 12.88
N TYR A 41 12.88 -11.41 13.75
CA TYR A 41 12.92 -11.71 15.18
C TYR A 41 12.08 -12.96 15.44
N LYS A 42 12.69 -14.01 16.00
CA LYS A 42 12.05 -15.31 16.25
C LYS A 42 11.87 -15.54 17.75
N PRO A 43 10.82 -14.98 18.38
CA PRO A 43 10.59 -15.15 19.82
C PRO A 43 10.07 -16.54 20.20
N LEU A 44 9.58 -17.32 19.23
CA LEU A 44 9.03 -18.66 19.43
C LEU A 44 10.04 -19.73 19.03
N THR A 45 10.02 -20.86 19.75
CA THR A 45 10.71 -22.07 19.32
C THR A 45 9.97 -22.73 18.16
N GLU A 46 10.65 -23.57 17.38
CA GLU A 46 10.03 -24.33 16.28
C GLU A 46 8.83 -25.16 16.77
N ALA A 47 8.95 -25.81 17.93
CA ALA A 47 7.84 -26.52 18.55
C ALA A 47 6.67 -25.58 18.92
N GLY A 48 6.95 -24.33 19.29
CA GLY A 48 5.93 -23.31 19.53
C GLY A 48 5.20 -22.89 18.26
N VAL A 49 5.94 -22.69 17.17
CA VAL A 49 5.36 -22.41 15.84
C VAL A 49 4.46 -23.55 15.39
N GLN A 50 4.92 -24.81 15.51
CA GLN A 50 4.12 -25.97 15.12
C GLN A 50 2.84 -26.10 15.93
N ARG A 51 2.88 -25.85 17.25
CA ARG A 51 1.64 -25.84 18.06
C ARG A 51 0.63 -24.80 17.59
N ILE A 52 1.08 -23.60 17.20
CA ILE A 52 0.18 -22.55 16.68
C ILE A 52 -0.40 -22.97 15.33
N HIS A 53 0.44 -23.54 14.46
CA HIS A 53 -0.01 -24.04 13.15
C HIS A 53 -1.09 -25.12 13.30
N GLU A 54 -0.84 -26.12 14.15
CA GLU A 54 -1.80 -27.20 14.41
C GLU A 54 -3.11 -26.69 15.02
N ALA A 55 -3.04 -25.73 15.96
CA ALA A 55 -4.22 -25.14 16.56
C ALA A 55 -5.04 -24.32 15.54
N ALA A 56 -4.39 -23.62 14.62
CA ALA A 56 -5.08 -22.89 13.55
C ALA A 56 -5.80 -23.86 12.60
N LEU A 57 -5.12 -24.94 12.19
CA LEU A 57 -5.72 -25.99 11.36
C LEU A 57 -6.90 -26.67 12.06
N GLU A 58 -6.77 -26.99 13.35
CA GLU A 58 -7.87 -27.56 14.15
C GLU A 58 -9.06 -26.61 14.23
N ALA A 59 -8.82 -25.32 14.47
CA ALA A 59 -9.88 -24.32 14.50
C ALA A 59 -10.60 -24.25 13.15
N MET A 60 -9.89 -24.28 12.03
CA MET A 60 -10.50 -24.25 10.70
C MET A 60 -11.27 -25.54 10.35
N GLU A 61 -10.78 -26.69 10.79
CA GLU A 61 -11.37 -28.01 10.50
C GLU A 61 -12.57 -28.33 11.41
N VAL A 62 -12.47 -28.03 12.70
CA VAL A 62 -13.47 -28.43 13.71
C VAL A 62 -14.50 -27.33 13.95
N ILE A 63 -14.03 -26.08 14.10
CA ILE A 63 -14.90 -24.93 14.40
C ILE A 63 -15.40 -24.29 13.12
N GLY A 64 -14.52 -24.05 12.15
CA GLY A 64 -14.86 -23.41 10.88
C GLY A 64 -15.28 -21.94 11.00
N PHE A 65 -15.69 -21.34 9.88
CA PHE A 65 -16.13 -19.95 9.77
C PHE A 65 -17.64 -19.87 9.50
N ALA A 66 -18.30 -18.86 10.08
CA ALA A 66 -19.72 -18.57 9.87
C ALA A 66 -19.90 -17.35 8.96
N ASP A 67 -21.15 -17.08 8.57
CA ASP A 67 -21.58 -15.85 7.89
C ASP A 67 -20.88 -15.60 6.54
N ALA A 68 -20.46 -16.69 5.86
CA ALA A 68 -20.00 -16.59 4.49
C ALA A 68 -21.19 -16.28 3.57
N PRO A 69 -21.03 -15.36 2.60
CA PRO A 69 -22.06 -15.14 1.59
C PRO A 69 -22.27 -16.42 0.76
N GLU A 70 -23.45 -16.56 0.15
CA GLU A 70 -23.82 -17.75 -0.64
C GLU A 70 -22.78 -18.07 -1.73
N THR A 71 -22.30 -17.06 -2.44
CA THR A 71 -21.22 -17.20 -3.43
C THR A 71 -19.91 -17.73 -2.82
N GLY A 72 -19.60 -17.34 -1.58
CA GLY A 72 -18.45 -17.85 -0.83
C GLY A 72 -18.64 -19.32 -0.43
N VAL A 73 -19.83 -19.69 0.04
CA VAL A 73 -20.19 -21.08 0.35
C VAL A 73 -20.02 -21.96 -0.88
N GLU A 74 -20.55 -21.55 -2.03
CA GLU A 74 -20.45 -22.28 -3.29
C GLU A 74 -18.99 -22.52 -3.71
N ILE A 75 -18.16 -21.46 -3.72
CA ILE A 75 -16.75 -21.56 -4.10
C ILE A 75 -15.99 -22.48 -3.14
N LEU A 76 -16.19 -22.32 -1.84
CA LEU A 76 -15.45 -23.06 -0.81
C LEU A 76 -15.85 -24.54 -0.80
N THR A 77 -17.14 -24.85 -0.93
CA THR A 77 -17.63 -26.24 -0.98
C THR A 77 -17.22 -26.93 -2.29
N ALA A 78 -17.24 -26.22 -3.42
CA ALA A 78 -16.71 -26.73 -4.68
C ALA A 78 -15.20 -27.04 -4.60
N ALA A 79 -14.45 -26.29 -3.78
CA ALA A 79 -13.03 -26.55 -3.50
C ALA A 79 -12.79 -27.68 -2.48
N GLY A 80 -13.84 -28.22 -1.84
CA GLY A 80 -13.76 -29.33 -0.89
C GLY A 80 -13.95 -28.95 0.59
N CYS A 81 -14.33 -27.71 0.89
CA CYS A 81 -14.80 -27.36 2.24
C CYS A 81 -16.17 -27.96 2.53
N MET A 82 -16.52 -28.09 3.80
CA MET A 82 -17.81 -28.66 4.22
C MET A 82 -18.64 -27.60 4.94
N LEU A 83 -19.82 -27.28 4.40
CA LEU A 83 -20.83 -26.52 5.13
C LEU A 83 -21.53 -27.46 6.12
N GLY A 84 -21.36 -27.22 7.42
CA GLY A 84 -22.05 -27.96 8.46
C GLY A 84 -23.49 -27.51 8.66
N ASP A 85 -24.29 -28.37 9.29
CA ASP A 85 -25.70 -28.08 9.65
C ASP A 85 -25.83 -26.89 10.63
N ASP A 86 -24.74 -26.52 11.30
CA ASP A 86 -24.61 -25.34 12.15
C ASP A 86 -24.31 -24.05 11.38
N GLY A 87 -24.34 -24.09 10.04
CA GLY A 87 -24.08 -22.95 9.17
C GLY A 87 -22.61 -22.55 9.08
N ARG A 88 -21.67 -23.40 9.55
CA ARG A 88 -20.24 -23.11 9.55
C ARG A 88 -19.50 -23.89 8.47
N ILE A 89 -18.67 -23.21 7.70
CA ILE A 89 -17.80 -23.82 6.70
C ILE A 89 -16.51 -24.30 7.38
N ARG A 90 -16.23 -25.60 7.26
CA ARG A 90 -15.05 -26.29 7.78
C ARG A 90 -14.07 -26.61 6.66
N PHE A 91 -12.79 -26.44 6.94
CA PHE A 91 -11.71 -26.56 5.97
C PHE A 91 -10.87 -27.80 6.29
N PRO A 92 -10.86 -28.83 5.42
CA PRO A 92 -9.97 -29.97 5.60
C PRO A 92 -8.50 -29.52 5.64
N ARG A 93 -7.70 -30.09 6.54
CA ARG A 93 -6.28 -29.72 6.70
C ARG A 93 -5.49 -29.85 5.40
N ALA A 94 -5.66 -30.97 4.71
CA ALA A 94 -5.02 -31.22 3.42
C ALA A 94 -5.36 -30.14 2.38
N LEU A 95 -6.61 -29.65 2.38
CA LEU A 95 -7.01 -28.57 1.47
C LEU A 95 -6.27 -27.27 1.81
N VAL A 96 -6.15 -26.92 3.09
CA VAL A 96 -5.40 -25.73 3.52
C VAL A 96 -3.93 -25.83 3.10
N GLU A 97 -3.29 -26.97 3.34
CA GLU A 97 -1.90 -27.23 2.95
C GLU A 97 -1.69 -27.15 1.42
N ASP A 98 -2.60 -27.76 0.65
CA ASP A 98 -2.58 -27.71 -0.82
C ASP A 98 -2.70 -26.27 -1.34
N MET A 99 -3.56 -25.45 -0.72
CA MET A 99 -3.71 -24.04 -1.11
C MET A 99 -2.48 -23.22 -0.74
N LEU A 100 -1.86 -23.48 0.42
CA LEU A 100 -0.59 -22.84 0.81
C LEU A 100 0.56 -23.21 -0.13
N ALA A 101 0.58 -24.43 -0.66
CA ALA A 101 1.56 -24.86 -1.66
C ALA A 101 1.39 -24.13 -3.00
N LYS A 102 0.14 -23.85 -3.41
CA LYS A 102 -0.20 -23.10 -4.64
C LYS A 102 0.01 -21.59 -4.51
N ALA A 103 -0.07 -21.04 -3.30
CA ALA A 103 0.04 -19.60 -3.07
C ALA A 103 1.39 -19.05 -3.56
N ALA A 104 1.34 -17.95 -4.31
CA ALA A 104 2.51 -17.27 -4.84
C ALA A 104 3.49 -16.91 -3.71
N LYS A 105 4.78 -17.24 -3.90
CA LYS A 105 5.84 -16.90 -2.93
C LYS A 105 6.44 -15.52 -3.18
N GLU A 106 6.19 -14.97 -4.36
CA GLU A 106 6.68 -13.68 -4.80
C GLU A 106 5.56 -12.98 -5.58
N VAL A 107 5.36 -11.70 -5.30
CA VAL A 107 4.39 -10.85 -5.99
C VAL A 107 5.06 -9.51 -6.27
N THR A 108 4.80 -8.92 -7.44
CA THR A 108 5.21 -7.53 -7.72
C THR A 108 3.99 -6.63 -7.62
N LEU A 109 4.10 -5.57 -6.83
CA LEU A 109 3.11 -4.48 -6.84
C LEU A 109 3.61 -3.39 -7.78
N PHE A 110 2.94 -3.24 -8.91
CA PHE A 110 3.32 -2.30 -9.96
C PHE A 110 2.95 -0.86 -9.58
N ALA A 111 3.88 0.05 -9.78
CA ALA A 111 3.69 1.49 -9.59
C ALA A 111 3.35 2.17 -10.93
N ARG A 112 2.90 3.43 -10.88
CA ARG A 112 2.73 4.23 -12.11
C ARG A 112 4.06 4.61 -12.74
N ASP A 113 5.12 4.63 -11.94
CA ASP A 113 6.51 4.72 -12.38
C ASP A 113 7.19 3.36 -12.15
N PRO A 114 7.50 2.58 -13.20
CA PRO A 114 8.09 1.25 -13.07
C PRO A 114 9.40 1.21 -12.28
N ALA A 115 10.13 2.33 -12.20
CA ALA A 115 11.32 2.45 -11.34
C ALA A 115 11.00 2.28 -9.83
N ARG A 116 9.72 2.30 -9.46
CA ARG A 116 9.20 2.23 -8.09
C ARG A 116 8.35 0.99 -7.84
N ASP A 117 8.40 0.00 -8.72
CA ASP A 117 7.74 -1.29 -8.50
C ASP A 117 8.25 -1.96 -7.23
N LEU A 118 7.33 -2.59 -6.49
CA LEU A 118 7.66 -3.26 -5.24
C LEU A 118 7.69 -4.77 -5.45
N HIS A 119 8.89 -5.34 -5.43
CA HIS A 119 9.05 -6.79 -5.40
C HIS A 119 8.87 -7.30 -3.97
N LEU A 120 7.74 -7.94 -3.71
CA LEU A 120 7.42 -8.60 -2.45
C LEU A 120 7.96 -10.03 -2.50
N SER A 121 9.21 -10.19 -2.09
CA SER A 121 9.88 -11.49 -2.04
C SER A 121 10.87 -11.58 -0.88
N GLY A 122 11.08 -12.81 -0.41
CA GLY A 122 12.05 -13.12 0.64
C GLY A 122 11.86 -12.28 1.90
N LYS A 123 12.87 -11.46 2.22
CA LYS A 123 12.92 -10.59 3.42
C LYS A 123 12.89 -9.10 3.08
N ARG A 124 12.49 -8.73 1.86
CA ARG A 124 12.43 -7.34 1.43
C ARG A 124 11.37 -6.60 2.24
N VAL A 125 11.74 -5.48 2.83
CA VAL A 125 10.84 -4.65 3.63
C VAL A 125 10.41 -3.44 2.82
N HIS A 126 9.10 -3.18 2.82
CA HIS A 126 8.52 -2.01 2.18
C HIS A 126 7.62 -1.26 3.16
N TYR A 127 7.77 0.06 3.21
CA TYR A 127 6.94 0.93 4.03
C TYR A 127 5.88 1.58 3.16
N GLY A 128 4.70 1.78 3.71
CA GLY A 128 3.65 2.54 3.07
C GLY A 128 2.76 3.19 4.10
N THR A 129 1.92 4.11 3.62
CA THR A 129 0.77 4.55 4.41
C THR A 129 -0.21 3.37 4.57
N ALA A 130 -1.18 3.50 5.48
CA ALA A 130 -2.33 2.61 5.62
C ALA A 130 -3.35 3.28 6.55
N GLY A 131 -4.57 2.75 6.60
CA GLY A 131 -5.63 3.20 7.49
C GLY A 131 -6.93 3.50 6.76
N ALA A 132 -7.84 4.17 7.46
CA ALA A 132 -9.09 4.70 6.93
C ALA A 132 -9.62 5.76 7.90
N ALA A 133 -8.75 6.71 8.29
CA ALA A 133 -9.13 7.77 9.21
C ALA A 133 -10.26 8.63 8.60
N VAL A 134 -11.23 9.02 9.43
CA VAL A 134 -12.34 9.91 9.03
C VAL A 134 -12.15 11.34 9.57
N TYR A 135 -11.13 11.55 10.40
CA TYR A 135 -10.71 12.85 10.93
C TYR A 135 -9.22 13.07 10.66
N VAL A 136 -8.85 14.32 10.45
CA VAL A 136 -7.47 14.81 10.41
C VAL A 136 -7.27 15.90 11.44
N VAL A 137 -6.03 16.04 11.92
CA VAL A 137 -5.64 17.15 12.80
C VAL A 137 -5.33 18.36 11.92
N ASP A 138 -6.10 19.43 12.10
CA ASP A 138 -5.77 20.75 11.58
C ASP A 138 -4.58 21.30 12.37
N GLN A 139 -3.43 21.46 11.73
CA GLN A 139 -2.21 21.91 12.39
C GLN A 139 -2.25 23.39 12.77
N GLU A 140 -3.00 24.20 12.02
CA GLU A 140 -3.10 25.65 12.25
C GLU A 140 -4.01 25.92 13.45
N ASN A 141 -5.19 25.30 13.44
CA ASN A 141 -6.21 25.51 14.48
C ASN A 141 -6.06 24.56 15.68
N ARG A 142 -5.26 23.49 15.55
CA ARG A 142 -5.05 22.42 16.55
C ARG A 142 -6.33 21.69 16.95
N GLU A 143 -7.22 21.49 15.99
CA GLU A 143 -8.51 20.82 16.17
C GLU A 143 -8.62 19.62 15.24
N TYR A 144 -9.51 18.69 15.57
CA TYR A 144 -9.87 17.60 14.65
C TYR A 144 -10.99 18.08 13.74
N ARG A 145 -10.85 17.85 12.44
CA ARG A 145 -11.89 18.06 11.43
C ARG A 145 -12.02 16.83 10.55
N GLU A 146 -13.16 16.70 9.87
CA GLU A 146 -13.33 15.63 8.89
C GLU A 146 -12.28 15.72 7.77
N SER A 147 -11.85 14.55 7.30
CA SER A 147 -10.93 14.43 6.16
C SER A 147 -11.62 14.73 4.85
N THR A 148 -10.92 15.42 3.96
CA THR A 148 -11.39 15.83 2.63
C THR A 148 -10.65 15.08 1.53
N VAL A 149 -11.14 15.16 0.29
CA VAL A 149 -10.38 14.69 -0.88
C VAL A 149 -9.05 15.42 -1.05
N GLN A 150 -8.99 16.70 -0.65
CA GLN A 150 -7.77 17.50 -0.68
C GLN A 150 -6.73 16.94 0.30
N ASP A 151 -7.14 16.56 1.52
CA ASP A 151 -6.24 15.94 2.50
C ASP A 151 -5.65 14.62 1.97
N LEU A 152 -6.48 13.81 1.29
CA LEU A 152 -6.04 12.56 0.68
C LEU A 152 -5.00 12.82 -0.42
N PHE A 153 -5.26 13.79 -1.30
CA PHE A 153 -4.33 14.19 -2.35
C PHE A 153 -3.01 14.71 -1.76
N ASP A 154 -3.06 15.55 -0.73
CA ASP A 154 -1.87 16.09 -0.08
C ASP A 154 -1.06 14.99 0.62
N ALA A 155 -1.71 14.02 1.25
CA ALA A 155 -1.04 12.83 1.80
C ALA A 155 -0.35 11.99 0.72
N ALA A 156 -0.96 11.83 -0.45
CA ALA A 156 -0.35 11.16 -1.59
C ALA A 156 0.88 11.93 -2.09
N ARG A 157 0.80 13.27 -2.16
CA ARG A 157 1.94 14.11 -2.54
C ARG A 157 3.09 14.07 -1.54
N ILE A 158 2.79 14.06 -0.24
CA ILE A 158 3.81 13.86 0.79
C ILE A 158 4.47 12.50 0.59
N THR A 159 3.67 11.45 0.33
CA THR A 159 4.18 10.11 0.07
C THR A 159 5.07 10.07 -1.18
N GLU A 160 4.73 10.80 -2.25
CA GLU A 160 5.55 10.91 -3.45
C GLU A 160 6.98 11.40 -3.15
N GLU A 161 7.11 12.41 -2.29
CA GLU A 161 8.39 13.04 -1.92
C GLU A 161 9.21 12.23 -0.89
N LEU A 162 8.57 11.38 -0.09
CA LEU A 162 9.26 10.62 0.96
C LEU A 162 9.95 9.36 0.42
N ASP A 163 11.27 9.38 0.31
CA ASP A 163 12.07 8.22 -0.12
C ASP A 163 11.87 6.96 0.76
N ASN A 164 11.50 7.14 2.03
CA ASN A 164 11.29 6.06 2.99
C ASN A 164 9.85 5.51 3.05
N VAL A 165 8.96 6.01 2.19
CA VAL A 165 7.59 5.50 2.04
C VAL A 165 7.44 5.04 0.59
N HIS A 166 7.31 3.75 0.36
CA HIS A 166 7.46 3.12 -0.95
C HIS A 166 6.13 2.91 -1.69
N PHE A 167 5.00 2.84 -0.99
CA PHE A 167 3.66 2.80 -1.57
C PHE A 167 2.67 3.66 -0.80
N PHE A 168 1.56 3.99 -1.45
CA PHE A 168 0.46 4.74 -0.88
C PHE A 168 -0.78 3.85 -0.78
N GLN A 169 -1.03 3.29 0.39
CA GLN A 169 -2.36 2.76 0.71
C GLN A 169 -3.19 3.90 1.27
N ARG A 170 -4.38 4.12 0.72
CA ARG A 170 -5.31 5.18 1.13
C ARG A 170 -5.39 5.26 2.67
N PRO A 171 -4.92 6.36 3.31
CA PRO A 171 -4.90 6.45 4.77
C PRO A 171 -6.17 7.05 5.39
N MET A 172 -7.03 7.68 4.58
CA MET A 172 -8.23 8.40 5.04
C MET A 172 -9.41 8.26 4.08
N VAL A 173 -10.62 8.41 4.61
CA VAL A 173 -11.88 8.43 3.86
C VAL A 173 -12.25 9.88 3.53
N CYS A 174 -12.60 10.19 2.28
CA CYS A 174 -13.08 11.52 1.90
C CYS A 174 -14.50 11.72 2.45
N ARG A 175 -14.67 12.61 3.44
CA ARG A 175 -15.94 12.87 4.12
C ARG A 175 -16.71 14.05 3.51
N ASP A 176 -16.06 14.80 2.63
CA ASP A 176 -16.60 15.93 1.87
C ASP A 176 -17.38 15.51 0.62
N ILE A 177 -17.52 14.21 0.37
CA ILE A 177 -18.27 13.62 -0.75
C ILE A 177 -19.32 12.68 -0.18
N GLU A 178 -20.60 12.97 -0.42
CA GLU A 178 -21.73 12.22 0.16
C GLU A 178 -22.05 10.93 -0.61
N ASP A 179 -21.92 10.97 -1.94
CA ASP A 179 -22.16 9.80 -2.78
C ASP A 179 -20.96 8.84 -2.72
N ASN A 180 -21.21 7.59 -2.34
CA ASN A 180 -20.13 6.61 -2.11
C ASN A 180 -19.40 6.21 -3.40
N PHE A 181 -20.10 6.21 -4.55
CA PHE A 181 -19.46 5.91 -5.83
C PHE A 181 -18.54 7.06 -6.24
N GLU A 182 -19.02 8.30 -6.15
CA GLU A 182 -18.20 9.49 -6.40
C GLU A 182 -17.03 9.58 -5.41
N MET A 183 -17.22 9.21 -4.15
CA MET A 183 -16.16 9.17 -3.13
C MET A 183 -15.06 8.18 -3.52
N ASP A 184 -15.40 6.96 -3.95
CA ASP A 184 -14.43 5.96 -4.39
C ASP A 184 -13.70 6.40 -5.66
N LEU A 185 -14.41 6.97 -6.63
CA LEU A 185 -13.82 7.47 -7.87
C LEU A 185 -12.83 8.61 -7.61
N ASN A 186 -13.23 9.58 -6.78
CA ASN A 186 -12.36 10.69 -6.38
C ASN A 186 -11.21 10.22 -5.49
N THR A 187 -11.41 9.18 -4.68
CA THR A 187 -10.34 8.53 -3.91
C THR A 187 -9.27 7.96 -4.84
N VAL A 188 -9.66 7.20 -5.86
CA VAL A 188 -8.74 6.65 -6.87
C VAL A 188 -8.02 7.80 -7.59
N TYR A 189 -8.77 8.78 -8.07
CA TYR A 189 -8.21 9.92 -8.79
C TYR A 189 -7.20 10.70 -7.95
N ALA A 190 -7.58 11.14 -6.74
CA ALA A 190 -6.73 11.91 -5.85
C ALA A 190 -5.44 11.16 -5.48
N SER A 191 -5.57 9.87 -5.16
CA SER A 191 -4.41 9.01 -4.84
C SER A 191 -3.46 8.90 -6.03
N CYS A 192 -3.98 8.53 -7.20
CA CYS A 192 -3.16 8.37 -8.40
C CYS A 192 -2.62 9.70 -8.93
N ALA A 193 -3.33 10.81 -8.78
CA ALA A 193 -2.85 12.13 -9.18
C ALA A 193 -1.74 12.65 -8.26
N GLY A 194 -1.78 12.29 -6.96
CA GLY A 194 -0.83 12.76 -5.96
C GLY A 194 0.50 12.01 -5.94
N THR A 195 0.55 10.75 -6.36
CA THR A 195 1.80 9.96 -6.39
C THR A 195 1.93 9.06 -7.61
N ARG A 196 3.17 8.80 -7.99
CA ARG A 196 3.55 7.83 -9.02
C ARG A 196 3.95 6.46 -8.45
N LYS A 197 4.00 6.33 -7.12
CA LYS A 197 4.25 5.06 -6.41
C LYS A 197 3.06 4.10 -6.59
N HIS A 198 3.22 2.85 -6.15
CA HIS A 198 2.10 1.92 -6.09
C HIS A 198 0.99 2.49 -5.19
N VAL A 199 -0.26 2.41 -5.65
CA VAL A 199 -1.44 2.89 -4.93
C VAL A 199 -2.35 1.71 -4.62
N GLY A 200 -2.82 1.64 -3.38
CA GLY A 200 -3.89 0.74 -3.00
C GLY A 200 -5.02 1.49 -2.29
N THR A 201 -6.25 1.04 -2.52
CA THR A 201 -7.46 1.59 -1.92
C THR A 201 -8.50 0.49 -1.72
N SER A 202 -9.51 0.78 -0.91
CA SER A 202 -10.74 -0.01 -0.82
C SER A 202 -11.80 0.63 -1.69
N ILE A 203 -12.71 -0.19 -2.22
CA ILE A 203 -13.96 0.23 -2.86
C ILE A 203 -15.10 -0.14 -1.92
N PHE A 204 -16.04 0.78 -1.71
CA PHE A 204 -17.14 0.66 -0.74
C PHE A 204 -18.12 -0.46 -1.11
N ASP A 205 -18.53 -0.54 -2.38
CA ASP A 205 -19.50 -1.50 -2.88
C ASP A 205 -18.94 -2.29 -4.08
N PRO A 206 -19.15 -3.61 -4.18
CA PRO A 206 -18.71 -4.39 -5.34
C PRO A 206 -19.20 -3.84 -6.69
N ALA A 207 -20.38 -3.21 -6.74
CA ALA A 207 -20.92 -2.61 -7.97
C ALA A 207 -20.09 -1.42 -8.48
N PHE A 208 -19.25 -0.81 -7.63
CA PHE A 208 -18.43 0.34 -7.97
C PHE A 208 -17.06 -0.05 -8.54
N VAL A 209 -16.68 -1.32 -8.41
CA VAL A 209 -15.37 -1.83 -8.83
C VAL A 209 -15.16 -1.58 -10.32
N ASP A 210 -16.12 -1.91 -11.17
CA ASP A 210 -15.97 -1.76 -12.62
C ASP A 210 -15.74 -0.29 -13.01
N GLY A 211 -16.54 0.64 -12.47
CA GLY A 211 -16.39 2.08 -12.75
C GLY A 211 -15.07 2.66 -12.23
N CYS A 212 -14.60 2.21 -11.06
CA CYS A 212 -13.28 2.63 -10.55
C CYS A 212 -12.13 2.00 -11.35
N SER A 213 -12.29 0.75 -11.80
CA SER A 213 -11.33 0.04 -12.64
C SER A 213 -11.19 0.68 -14.02
N GLU A 214 -12.26 1.20 -14.61
CA GLU A 214 -12.19 1.97 -15.85
C GLU A 214 -11.23 3.16 -15.74
N LEU A 215 -11.28 3.90 -14.62
CA LEU A 215 -10.34 4.99 -14.37
C LEU A 215 -8.89 4.49 -14.26
N LEU A 216 -8.66 3.39 -13.55
CA LEU A 216 -7.34 2.76 -13.45
C LEU A 216 -6.82 2.30 -14.81
N HIS A 217 -7.67 1.69 -15.63
CA HIS A 217 -7.35 1.30 -17.01
C HIS A 217 -6.97 2.53 -17.84
N MET A 218 -7.73 3.62 -17.77
CA MET A 218 -7.40 4.87 -18.46
C MET A 218 -6.03 5.43 -18.02
N ILE A 219 -5.74 5.40 -16.72
CA ILE A 219 -4.46 5.86 -16.16
C ILE A 219 -3.29 5.01 -16.68
N ALA A 220 -3.46 3.69 -16.82
CA ALA A 220 -2.46 2.79 -17.40
C ALA A 220 -2.35 2.89 -18.93
N GLY A 221 -3.26 3.62 -19.60
CA GLY A 221 -3.29 3.77 -21.04
C GLY A 221 -4.10 2.68 -21.76
N GLY A 222 -5.04 2.04 -21.06
CA GLY A 222 -5.98 1.02 -21.53
C GLY A 222 -5.97 -0.24 -20.68
N GLU A 223 -7.06 -1.02 -20.72
CA GLU A 223 -7.18 -2.29 -19.98
C GLU A 223 -6.10 -3.31 -20.37
N GLY A 224 -5.76 -3.38 -21.67
CA GLY A 224 -4.70 -4.28 -22.15
C GLY A 224 -3.37 -4.02 -21.42
N LYS A 225 -2.97 -2.75 -21.32
CA LYS A 225 -1.75 -2.35 -20.60
C LYS A 225 -1.84 -2.56 -19.09
N TRP A 226 -3.03 -2.50 -18.52
CA TRP A 226 -3.24 -2.78 -17.11
C TRP A 226 -3.07 -4.27 -16.77
N ARG A 227 -3.40 -5.16 -17.71
CA ARG A 227 -3.36 -6.62 -17.51
C ARG A 227 -2.03 -7.27 -17.89
N GLU A 228 -1.15 -6.56 -18.60
CA GLU A 228 0.23 -6.97 -18.91
C GLU A 228 1.09 -7.05 -17.64
#